data_AF-A0AA40G6I1-F1
#
_entry.id   AF-A0AA40G6I1-F1
#
_cell.length_a   1.000
_cell.length_b   1.000
_cell.length_c   1.000
_cell.angle_alpha   90.00
_cell.angle_beta   90.00
_cell.angle_gamma   90.00
#
_symmetry.space_group_name_H-M   'P 1'
#
loop_
_entity.id
_entity.type
_entity.pdbx_description
1 polymer ?
#
loop_
_entity_poly.entity_id
_entity_poly.type
_entity_poly.pdbx_seq_one_letter_code
_entity_poly.pdbx_strand_id
1 'polypeptide(L)' 'MNNVYQDALFLNALQSLPPDIVYGGDTSADLAVSEGDNATLSCRATGRPTPRVSWRREDGEPILIRASSAGT' A
#
# COMPACT_ATOMS: atom_id res chain seq x y z
N MET A 1 -17.72 -36.22 -10.39
CA MET A 1 -18.66 -35.26 -11.01
C MET A 1 -18.37 -33.91 -10.37
N ASN A 2 -17.53 -33.11 -11.02
CA ASN A 2 -17.18 -31.79 -10.51
C ASN A 2 -18.38 -30.88 -10.78
N ASN A 3 -18.82 -30.15 -9.76
CA ASN A 3 -20.07 -29.42 -9.80
C ASN A 3 -19.85 -28.10 -10.58
N VAL A 4 -20.62 -27.84 -11.63
CA VAL A 4 -20.51 -26.62 -12.47
C VAL A 4 -20.57 -25.33 -11.63
N TYR A 5 -21.27 -25.36 -10.48
CA TYR A 5 -21.31 -24.26 -9.53
C TYR A 5 -19.97 -24.00 -8.81
N GLN A 6 -19.14 -25.02 -8.58
CA GLN A 6 -17.79 -24.86 -8.02
C GLN A 6 -16.84 -24.21 -9.03
N ASP A 7 -16.95 -24.56 -10.32
CA ASP A 7 -16.14 -23.95 -11.38
C ASP A 7 -16.47 -22.46 -11.57
N ALA A 8 -17.75 -22.08 -11.47
CA ALA A 8 -18.18 -20.68 -11.54
C ALA A 8 -17.68 -19.84 -10.35
N LEU A 9 -17.68 -20.39 -9.14
CA LEU A 9 -17.12 -19.72 -7.95
C LEU A 9 -15.60 -19.52 -8.06
N PHE A 10 -14.89 -20.50 -8.60
CA PHE A 10 -13.45 -20.41 -8.86
C PHE A 10 -13.13 -19.31 -9.89
N LEU A 11 -13.91 -19.20 -10.97
CA LEU A 11 -13.76 -18.14 -11.96
C LEU A 11 -14.05 -16.74 -11.38
N ASN A 12 -15.02 -16.61 -10.47
CA ASN A 12 -15.31 -15.34 -9.80
C ASN A 12 -14.19 -14.92 -8.83
N ALA A 13 -13.58 -15.88 -8.12
CA ALA A 13 -12.44 -15.61 -7.25
C ALA A 13 -11.21 -15.08 -8.01
N LEU A 14 -11.03 -15.44 -9.28
CA LEU A 14 -9.99 -14.87 -10.14
C LEU A 14 -10.21 -13.38 -10.48
N GLN A 15 -11.42 -12.85 -10.30
CA GLN A 15 -11.72 -11.45 -10.58
C GLN A 15 -11.39 -10.51 -9.41
N SER A 16 -11.36 -11.03 -8.17
CA SER A 16 -11.01 -10.26 -6.97
C SER A 16 -9.73 -10.79 -6.33
N LEU A 17 -8.63 -10.08 -6.56
CA LEU A 17 -7.35 -10.39 -5.91
C LEU A 17 -7.17 -9.42 -4.73
N PRO A 18 -6.97 -9.93 -3.51
CA PRO A 18 -6.75 -9.07 -2.36
C PRO A 18 -5.49 -8.20 -2.57
N PRO A 19 -5.42 -7.03 -1.91
CA PRO A 19 -4.20 -6.24 -1.90
C PRO A 19 -3.03 -7.02 -1.30
N ASP A 20 -1.89 -6.98 -1.98
CA ASP A 20 -0.61 -7.53 -1.51
C ASP A 20 0.52 -6.52 -1.72
N ILE A 21 1.41 -6.40 -0.74
CA ILE A 21 2.53 -5.46 -0.77
C ILE A 21 3.72 -6.11 -1.47
N VAL A 22 4.25 -5.45 -2.48
CA VAL A 22 5.39 -5.95 -3.26
C VAL A 22 6.69 -5.57 -2.57
N TYR A 23 7.38 -6.55 -1.98
CA TYR A 23 8.71 -6.37 -1.39
C TYR A 23 9.82 -6.56 -2.43
N GLY A 24 11.03 -6.02 -2.17
CA GLY A 24 12.23 -6.31 -2.96
C GLY A 24 12.61 -5.29 -4.04
N GLY A 25 12.13 -4.04 -3.95
CA GLY A 25 12.65 -2.95 -4.79
C GLY A 25 11.77 -1.70 -4.82
N ASP A 26 10.45 -1.88 -4.97
CA ASP A 26 9.50 -0.77 -5.14
C ASP A 26 8.85 -0.31 -3.82
N THR A 27 9.04 -1.09 -2.75
CA THR A 27 8.57 -0.78 -1.40
C THR A 27 9.76 -0.62 -0.48
N SER A 28 9.77 0.46 0.29
CA SER A 28 10.81 0.77 1.27
C SER A 28 10.84 -0.25 2.41
N ALA A 29 12.04 -0.63 2.83
CA ALA A 29 12.28 -1.28 4.12
C ALA A 29 12.46 -0.21 5.22
N ASP A 30 12.93 -0.61 6.39
CA ASP A 30 13.31 0.32 7.46
C ASP A 30 14.41 1.27 6.98
N LEU A 31 14.22 2.56 7.24
CA LEU A 31 15.14 3.63 6.85
C LEU A 31 15.59 4.42 8.08
N ALA A 32 16.89 4.75 8.13
CA ALA A 32 17.46 5.71 9.05
C ALA A 32 18.06 6.86 8.24
N VAL A 33 17.67 8.09 8.55
CA VAL A 33 18.18 9.31 7.92
C VAL A 33 18.68 10.26 9.00
N SER A 34 19.67 11.10 8.66
CA SER A 34 20.17 12.11 9.59
C SER A 34 19.13 13.19 9.83
N GLU A 35 19.22 13.88 10.96
CA GLU A 35 18.38 15.05 11.21
C GLU A 35 18.62 16.12 10.14
N GLY A 36 17.54 16.67 9.60
CA GLY A 36 17.58 17.68 8.54
C GLY A 36 17.66 17.11 7.12
N ASP A 37 17.96 15.82 6.95
CA ASP A 37 17.94 15.15 5.65
C ASP A 37 16.53 14.72 5.24
N ASN A 38 16.33 14.50 3.94
CA ASN A 38 15.06 14.06 3.38
C ASN A 38 14.91 12.53 3.43
N ALA A 39 13.79 12.05 3.96
CA ALA A 39 13.35 10.66 3.84
C ALA A 39 12.25 10.52 2.79
N THR A 40 12.33 9.47 1.96
CA THR A 40 11.27 9.11 1.01
C THR A 40 10.86 7.67 1.23
N LEU A 41 9.60 7.46 1.62
CA LEU A 41 8.99 6.14 1.76
C LEU A 41 8.20 5.80 0.50
N SER A 42 8.53 4.67 -0.12
CA SER A 42 7.85 4.13 -1.30
C SER A 42 7.06 2.89 -0.93
N CYS A 43 5.90 2.70 -1.54
CA CYS A 43 5.09 1.50 -1.37
C CYS A 43 4.39 1.14 -2.67
N ARG A 44 4.56 -0.11 -3.09
CA ARG A 44 3.86 -0.69 -4.23
C ARG A 44 3.00 -1.83 -3.75
N ALA A 45 1.72 -1.77 -4.10
CA ALA A 45 0.77 -2.83 -3.83
C ALA A 45 0.13 -3.33 -5.13
N THR A 46 -0.17 -4.63 -5.17
CA THR A 46 -0.89 -5.29 -6.26
C THR A 46 -2.23 -5.81 -5.75
N GLY A 47 -3.19 -6.01 -6.66
CA GLY A 47 -4.53 -6.45 -6.30
C GLY A 47 -5.51 -6.14 -7.43
N ARG A 48 -6.71 -6.69 -7.34
CA ARG A 48 -7.81 -6.44 -8.27
C ARG A 48 -9.11 -6.21 -7.49
N PRO A 49 -9.71 -5.01 -7.55
CA PRO A 49 -9.25 -3.82 -8.28
C PRO A 49 -7.93 -3.25 -7.74
N THR A 50 -7.30 -2.34 -8.49
CA THR A 50 -6.02 -1.72 -8.10
C THR A 50 -6.12 -1.11 -6.69
N PRO A 51 -5.22 -1.45 -5.76
CA PRO A 51 -5.31 -1.00 -4.39
C PRO A 51 -5.01 0.51 -4.27
N ARG A 52 -5.59 1.13 -3.24
CA ARG A 52 -5.21 2.47 -2.79
C ARG A 52 -4.20 2.35 -1.66
N VAL A 53 -3.12 3.12 -1.74
CA VAL A 53 -2.07 3.16 -0.71
C VAL A 53 -2.30 4.38 0.18
N SER A 54 -2.31 4.16 1.49
CA SER A 54 -2.34 5.22 2.50
C SER A 54 -1.26 4.97 3.55
N TRP A 55 -0.73 6.06 4.10
CA TRP A 55 0.31 6.02 5.13
C TRP A 55 -0.30 6.32 6.50
N ARG A 56 0.25 5.69 7.53
CA ARG A 56 -0.06 5.96 8.93
C ARG A 56 1.20 5.81 9.78
N ARG A 57 1.23 6.47 10.93
CA ARG A 57 2.25 6.21 11.94
C ARG A 57 1.91 4.91 12.67
N GLU A 58 2.93 4.20 13.12
CA GLU A 58 2.76 2.94 13.87
C GLU A 58 2.08 3.18 15.23
N ASP A 59 2.39 4.31 15.88
CA ASP A 59 1.77 4.76 17.13
C ASP A 59 0.32 5.23 16.98
N GLY A 60 -0.22 5.25 15.76
CA GLY A 60 -1.60 5.67 15.48
C GLY A 60 -1.83 7.18 15.49
N GLU A 61 -0.81 7.98 15.80
CA GLU A 61 -0.90 9.43 15.82
C GLU A 61 -0.95 10.01 14.40
N PRO A 62 -1.50 11.23 14.24
CA PRO A 62 -1.58 11.89 12.94
C PRO A 62 -0.20 12.16 12.33
N ILE A 63 -0.10 12.03 11.00
CA ILE A 63 1.05 12.53 10.25
C ILE A 63 0.94 14.05 10.17
N LEU A 64 1.83 14.77 10.85
CA LEU A 64 1.89 16.23 10.80
C LEU A 64 2.41 16.69 9.43
N ILE A 65 1.50 16.98 8.52
CA ILE A 65 1.85 17.66 7.26
C ILE A 65 2.08 19.12 7.60
N ARG A 66 3.34 19.53 7.67
CA ARG A 66 3.68 20.94 7.67
C ARG A 66 3.26 21.50 6.32
N ALA A 67 2.05 22.07 6.26
CA ALA A 67 1.73 22.97 5.16
C ALA A 67 2.82 24.03 5.17
N SER A 68 3.53 24.19 4.05
CA SER A 68 4.34 25.39 3.86
C SER A 68 3.40 26.55 4.16
N SER A 69 3.66 27.28 5.24
CA SER A 69 3.03 28.57 5.46
C SER A 69 3.33 29.37 4.20
N ALA A 70 2.35 29.46 3.29
CA ALA A 70 2.30 30.48 2.27
C ALA A 70 2.12 31.79 3.05
N GLY A 71 3.25 32.29 3.55
CA GLY A 71 3.37 33.50 4.33
C GLY A 71 4.30 34.43 3.58
N THR A 72 3.77 35.13 2.59
CA THR A 72 3.72 36.59 2.53
C THR A 72 2.77 37.02 1.41
#